data_AF-A0A9D0W2C1-F1
#
_entry.id   AF-A0A9D0W2C1-F1
#
_cell.length_a   1.000
_cell.length_b   1.000
_cell.length_c   1.000
_cell.angle_alpha   90.00
_cell.angle_beta   90.00
_cell.angle_gamma   90.00
#
_symmetry.space_group_name_H-M   'P 1'
#
loop_
_entity.id
_entity.type
_entity.pdbx_description
1 polymer ?
#
loop_
_entity_poly.entity_id
_entity_poly.type
_entity_poly.pdbx_seq_one_letter_code
_entity_poly.pdbx_strand_id
1 'polypeptide(L)'
;MNDAIDFSTLSWVKAELDVTLKEARQALEAYVEHPDDEAQAGILAAHLHQVYGTLQMVELHGAALLAGEMEQVALSLQTDGGSRRNEALDVLMRAILQLPDYLDRLVAGHRDIPLVLLPLLNDLRAVRGENLLSEGSMFSPDLDRPLPDSLSQHPAVEDLRERAREIRHRFQTGLLGLFRGRDTGEALTALSGALDSLIAISSRPSSVRLWWTAAGVVDALRSDALPDSVSVKRLLGQVDRCIRDLVEHGEDAHFSDACDELCRNLLFYVGQAQGGGERVAQICDTYNLHELLPGEEELAAARESLSGQNADLFKTVATAVKEELGRLKDSLDIVLRSGQA
;
A
#
# COMPACT_ATOMS: atom_id res chain seq x y z
N MET A 1 -14.54 -4.08 17.97
CA MET A 1 -13.94 -4.78 19.12
C MET A 1 -13.11 -5.93 18.56
N ASN A 2 -11.92 -5.63 18.02
CA ASN A 2 -10.97 -6.64 17.53
C ASN A 2 -9.49 -6.22 17.64
N ASP A 3 -9.16 -5.14 18.36
CA ASP A 3 -7.79 -4.56 18.37
C ASP A 3 -6.88 -5.09 19.48
N ALA A 4 -6.94 -6.38 19.78
CA ALA A 4 -5.98 -6.95 20.72
C ALA A 4 -5.67 -8.39 20.33
N ILE A 5 -4.84 -8.55 19.30
CA ILE A 5 -3.92 -9.68 19.33
C ILE A 5 -3.20 -9.54 20.68
N ASP A 6 -3.44 -10.49 21.58
CA ASP A 6 -2.84 -10.48 22.91
C ASP A 6 -1.32 -10.36 22.72
N PHE A 7 -0.73 -9.27 23.22
CA PHE A 7 0.70 -8.97 23.07
C PHE A 7 1.59 -10.16 23.48
N SER A 8 1.11 -10.98 24.42
CA SER A 8 1.78 -12.21 24.84
C SER A 8 1.79 -13.29 23.74
N THR A 9 0.70 -13.41 22.98
CA THR A 9 0.57 -14.30 21.82
C THR A 9 1.44 -13.82 20.67
N LEU A 10 1.42 -12.51 20.38
CA LEU A 10 2.23 -11.92 19.31
C LEU A 10 3.74 -12.06 19.58
N SER A 11 4.17 -11.87 20.83
CA SER A 11 5.57 -12.06 21.22
C SER A 11 6.03 -13.52 21.09
N TRP A 12 5.17 -14.49 21.42
CA TRP A 12 5.47 -15.91 21.22
C TRP A 12 5.57 -16.26 19.73
N VAL A 13 4.59 -15.83 18.93
CA VAL A 13 4.59 -16.05 17.47
C VAL A 13 5.82 -15.42 16.82
N LYS A 14 6.21 -14.23 17.25
CA LYS A 14 7.41 -13.56 16.75
C LYS A 14 8.69 -14.36 17.02
N ALA A 15 8.83 -14.95 18.20
CA ALA A 15 10.00 -15.77 18.51
C ALA A 15 10.11 -17.00 17.59
N GLU A 16 8.98 -17.64 17.26
CA GLU A 16 8.94 -18.74 16.29
C GLU A 16 9.27 -18.26 14.87
N LEU A 17 8.67 -17.13 14.45
CA LEU A 17 8.92 -16.51 13.16
C LEU A 17 10.38 -16.09 12.99
N ASP A 18 11.04 -15.57 14.03
CA ASP A 18 12.45 -15.19 14.00
C ASP A 18 13.35 -16.41 13.73
N VAL A 19 12.99 -17.59 14.27
CA VAL A 19 13.69 -18.86 13.99
C VAL A 19 13.50 -19.24 12.52
N THR A 20 12.27 -19.29 12.03
CA THR A 20 11.98 -19.65 10.63
C THR A 20 12.60 -18.66 9.64
N LEU A 21 12.59 -17.36 9.94
CA LEU A 21 13.23 -16.33 9.10
C LEU A 21 14.75 -16.45 9.09
N LYS A 22 15.36 -16.86 10.21
CA LYS A 22 16.78 -17.16 10.27
C LYS A 22 17.13 -18.36 9.40
N GLU A 23 16.32 -19.42 9.43
CA GLU A 23 16.50 -20.59 8.56
C GLU A 23 16.33 -20.23 7.07
N ALA A 24 15.31 -19.43 6.74
CA ALA A 24 15.12 -18.89 5.39
C ALA A 24 16.36 -18.09 4.94
N ARG A 25 16.90 -17.23 5.81
CA ARG A 25 18.12 -16.46 5.50
C ARG A 25 19.31 -17.38 5.20
N GLN A 26 19.53 -18.40 6.02
CA GLN A 26 20.62 -19.36 5.83
C GLN A 26 20.48 -20.13 4.51
N ALA A 27 19.26 -20.54 4.15
CA ALA A 27 18.99 -21.18 2.87
C ALA A 27 19.26 -20.23 1.69
N LEU A 28 18.89 -18.95 1.80
CA LEU A 28 19.20 -17.93 0.80
C LEU A 28 20.71 -17.70 0.66
N GLU A 29 21.44 -17.57 1.78
CA GLU A 29 22.91 -17.44 1.79
C GLU A 29 23.57 -18.64 1.10
N ALA A 30 23.16 -19.86 1.45
CA ALA A 30 23.67 -21.10 0.84
C ALA A 30 23.36 -21.17 -0.67
N TYR A 31 22.18 -20.73 -1.10
CA TYR A 31 21.80 -20.66 -2.50
C TYR A 31 22.59 -19.62 -3.29
N VAL A 32 22.92 -18.47 -2.68
CA VAL A 32 23.78 -17.45 -3.30
C VAL A 32 25.19 -17.98 -3.49
N GLU A 33 25.73 -18.72 -2.51
CA GLU A 33 27.04 -19.36 -2.60
C GLU A 33 27.08 -20.50 -3.62
N HIS A 34 26.00 -21.28 -3.71
CA HIS A 34 25.89 -22.45 -4.57
C HIS A 34 24.57 -22.42 -5.39
N PRO A 35 24.50 -21.63 -6.48
CA PRO A 35 23.25 -21.45 -7.25
C PRO A 35 22.72 -22.72 -7.93
N ASP A 36 23.56 -23.73 -8.10
CA ASP A 36 23.22 -25.03 -8.69
C ASP A 36 22.52 -25.96 -7.67
N ASP A 37 22.55 -25.64 -6.37
CA ASP A 37 21.85 -26.41 -5.33
C ASP A 37 20.37 -26.00 -5.27
N GLU A 38 19.57 -26.54 -6.19
CA GLU A 38 18.12 -26.31 -6.27
C GLU A 38 17.39 -26.67 -4.97
N ALA A 39 17.96 -27.54 -4.13
CA ALA A 39 17.36 -27.89 -2.84
C ALA A 39 17.29 -26.69 -1.89
N GLN A 40 18.28 -25.78 -1.92
CA GLN A 40 18.28 -24.58 -1.08
C GLN A 40 17.14 -23.62 -1.46
N ALA A 41 16.88 -23.46 -2.76
CA ALA A 41 15.77 -22.63 -3.23
C ALA A 41 14.41 -23.21 -2.82
N GLY A 42 14.28 -24.55 -2.81
CA GLY A 42 13.10 -25.25 -2.29
C GLY A 42 12.91 -25.06 -0.78
N ILE A 43 13.98 -25.19 0.01
CA ILE A 43 13.98 -24.98 1.45
C ILE A 43 13.61 -23.53 1.80
N LEU A 44 14.22 -22.56 1.10
CA LEU A 44 13.90 -21.14 1.23
C LEU A 44 12.41 -20.87 1.01
N ALA A 45 11.85 -21.35 -0.10
CA ALA A 45 10.43 -21.17 -0.40
C ALA A 45 9.53 -21.82 0.66
N ALA A 46 9.89 -23.00 1.18
CA ALA A 46 9.13 -23.67 2.23
C ALA A 46 9.11 -22.88 3.55
N HIS A 47 10.25 -22.34 3.99
CA HIS A 47 10.30 -21.50 5.18
C HIS A 47 9.50 -20.19 5.01
N LEU A 48 9.59 -19.55 3.84
CA LEU A 48 8.81 -18.35 3.55
C LEU A 48 7.30 -18.63 3.51
N HIS A 49 6.89 -19.77 2.96
CA HIS A 49 5.51 -20.23 3.00
C HIS A 49 5.00 -20.42 4.43
N GLN A 50 5.82 -21.01 5.31
CA GLN A 50 5.48 -21.18 6.72
C GLN A 50 5.34 -19.83 7.45
N VAL A 51 6.25 -18.89 7.19
CA VAL A 51 6.17 -17.52 7.71
C VAL A 51 4.88 -16.85 7.25
N TYR A 52 4.58 -16.91 5.95
CA TYR A 52 3.36 -16.37 5.37
C TYR A 52 2.10 -16.95 6.03
N GLY A 53 1.98 -18.28 6.10
CA GLY A 53 0.82 -18.95 6.71
C GLY A 53 0.64 -18.59 8.18
N THR A 54 1.73 -18.51 8.93
CA THR A 54 1.69 -18.10 10.34
C THR A 54 1.18 -16.66 10.49
N LEU A 55 1.70 -15.73 9.70
CA LEU A 55 1.28 -14.32 9.71
C LEU A 55 -0.18 -14.12 9.29
N GLN A 56 -0.68 -14.93 8.36
CA GLN A 56 -2.10 -14.94 8.01
C GLN A 56 -2.98 -15.42 9.15
N MET A 57 -2.58 -16.49 9.84
CA MET A 57 -3.35 -17.05 10.97
C MET A 57 -3.48 -16.07 12.15
N VAL A 58 -2.49 -15.21 12.36
CA VAL A 58 -2.52 -14.16 13.39
C VAL A 58 -3.04 -12.81 12.89
N GLU A 59 -3.59 -12.77 11.68
CA GLU A 59 -4.21 -11.58 11.07
C GLU A 59 -3.25 -10.37 10.94
N LEU A 60 -1.93 -10.60 10.86
CA LEU A 60 -0.93 -9.57 10.60
C LEU A 60 -0.81 -9.30 9.10
N HIS A 61 -1.81 -8.63 8.54
CA HIS A 61 -2.00 -8.50 7.10
C HIS A 61 -0.81 -7.87 6.37
N GLY A 62 -0.22 -6.78 6.88
CA GLY A 62 0.92 -6.12 6.25
C GLY A 62 2.17 -7.01 6.18
N ALA A 63 2.45 -7.71 7.27
CA ALA A 63 3.56 -8.66 7.36
C ALA A 63 3.32 -9.88 6.45
N ALA A 64 2.09 -10.40 6.44
CA ALA A 64 1.70 -11.51 5.58
C ALA A 64 1.84 -11.15 4.09
N LEU A 65 1.45 -9.94 3.68
CA LEU A 65 1.62 -9.49 2.30
C LEU A 65 3.10 -9.50 1.89
N LEU A 66 3.99 -8.99 2.75
CA LEU A 66 5.43 -9.00 2.48
C LEU A 66 5.97 -10.43 2.36
N ALA A 67 5.63 -11.30 3.32
CA ALA A 67 6.04 -12.71 3.30
C ALA A 67 5.54 -13.45 2.04
N GLY A 68 4.32 -13.15 1.60
CA GLY A 68 3.76 -13.70 0.36
C GLY A 68 4.55 -13.27 -0.87
N GLU A 69 4.88 -11.98 -1.02
CA GLU A 69 5.71 -11.52 -2.14
C GLU A 69 7.15 -12.11 -2.08
N MET A 70 7.72 -12.27 -0.88
CA MET A 70 9.00 -12.96 -0.68
C MET A 70 8.95 -14.41 -1.15
N GLU A 71 7.90 -15.14 -0.78
CA GLU A 71 7.68 -16.53 -1.22
C GLU A 71 7.58 -16.61 -2.75
N GLN A 72 6.83 -15.71 -3.39
CA GLN A 72 6.71 -15.68 -4.85
C GLN A 72 8.05 -15.42 -5.55
N VAL A 73 8.90 -14.55 -4.98
CA VAL A 73 10.25 -14.34 -5.51
C VAL A 73 11.09 -15.61 -5.35
N ALA A 74 11.06 -16.27 -4.19
CA ALA A 74 11.77 -17.53 -3.96
C ALA A 74 11.33 -18.64 -4.91
N LEU A 75 10.03 -18.76 -5.19
CA LEU A 75 9.49 -19.70 -6.19
C LEU A 75 9.97 -19.35 -7.60
N SER A 76 9.98 -18.06 -7.97
CA SER A 76 10.44 -17.62 -9.29
C SER A 76 11.91 -17.95 -9.54
N LEU A 77 12.76 -17.97 -8.50
CA LEU A 77 14.17 -18.34 -8.61
C LEU A 77 14.38 -19.82 -8.97
N GLN A 78 13.41 -20.68 -8.67
CA GLN A 78 13.43 -22.11 -9.02
C GLN A 78 13.04 -22.34 -10.49
N THR A 79 12.07 -21.56 -10.99
CA THR A 79 11.53 -21.74 -12.34
C THR A 79 12.28 -20.94 -13.39
N ASP A 80 12.80 -19.77 -13.03
CA ASP A 80 13.29 -18.77 -13.95
C ASP A 80 14.70 -18.35 -13.55
N GLY A 81 15.72 -18.96 -14.18
CA GLY A 81 17.13 -18.60 -13.99
C GLY A 81 17.52 -17.26 -14.65
N GLY A 82 16.54 -16.37 -14.83
CA GLY A 82 16.55 -15.25 -15.76
C GLY A 82 17.54 -14.12 -15.44
N SER A 83 17.56 -13.14 -16.34
CA SER A 83 18.45 -11.95 -16.35
C SER A 83 18.45 -11.11 -15.06
N ARG A 84 17.46 -11.27 -14.17
CA ARG A 84 17.30 -10.48 -12.93
C ARG A 84 17.57 -11.27 -11.66
N ARG A 85 18.16 -12.46 -11.74
CA ARG A 85 18.43 -13.32 -10.57
C ARG A 85 19.13 -12.58 -9.43
N ASN A 86 20.20 -11.85 -9.72
CA ASN A 86 20.97 -11.14 -8.68
C ASN A 86 20.13 -10.03 -8.02
N GLU A 87 19.35 -9.28 -8.80
CA GLU A 87 18.43 -8.26 -8.27
C GLU A 87 17.37 -8.89 -7.36
N ALA A 88 16.81 -10.04 -7.77
CA ALA A 88 15.85 -10.78 -6.97
C ALA A 88 16.44 -11.28 -5.64
N LEU A 89 17.67 -11.81 -5.66
CA LEU A 89 18.38 -12.25 -4.45
C LEU A 89 18.66 -11.07 -3.50
N ASP A 90 19.10 -9.92 -4.03
CA ASP A 90 19.37 -8.72 -3.24
C ASP A 90 18.10 -8.18 -2.57
N VAL A 91 17.00 -8.07 -3.32
CA VAL A 91 15.73 -7.58 -2.78
C VAL A 91 15.14 -8.57 -1.78
N LEU A 92 15.23 -9.88 -2.05
CA LEU A 92 14.76 -10.91 -1.13
C LEU A 92 15.55 -10.91 0.18
N MET A 93 16.87 -10.74 0.14
CA MET A 93 17.70 -10.60 1.34
C MET A 93 17.29 -9.37 2.17
N ARG A 94 17.07 -8.22 1.52
CA ARG A 94 16.56 -7.02 2.21
C ARG A 94 15.20 -7.28 2.87
N ALA A 95 14.31 -8.00 2.20
CA ALA A 95 13.00 -8.32 2.74
C ALA A 95 13.07 -9.28 3.94
N ILE A 96 13.92 -10.30 3.90
CA ILE A 96 14.15 -11.23 5.03
C ILE A 96 14.71 -10.48 6.24
N LEU A 97 15.55 -9.47 6.02
CA LEU A 97 16.10 -8.64 7.11
C LEU A 97 15.09 -7.62 7.64
N GLN A 98 14.22 -7.06 6.80
CA GLN A 98 13.27 -6.01 7.20
C GLN A 98 12.00 -6.54 7.86
N LEU A 99 11.56 -7.77 7.54
CA LEU A 99 10.34 -8.34 8.13
C LEU A 99 10.44 -8.48 9.67
N PRO A 100 11.54 -8.97 10.28
CA PRO A 100 11.72 -8.96 11.73
C PRO A 100 11.54 -7.57 12.36
N ASP A 101 12.15 -6.52 11.79
CA ASP A 101 12.05 -5.15 12.31
C ASP A 101 10.60 -4.64 12.29
N TYR A 102 9.85 -5.02 11.25
CA TYR A 102 8.43 -4.73 11.16
C TYR A 102 7.64 -5.42 12.28
N LEU A 103 7.94 -6.69 12.57
CA LEU A 103 7.31 -7.43 13.66
C LEU A 103 7.71 -6.86 15.03
N ASP A 104 8.98 -6.48 15.23
CA ASP A 104 9.46 -5.82 16.45
C ASP A 104 8.70 -4.53 16.74
N ARG A 105 8.42 -3.73 15.70
CA ARG A 105 7.59 -2.54 15.82
C ARG A 105 6.18 -2.86 16.32
N LEU A 106 5.54 -3.91 15.81
CA LEU A 106 4.21 -4.34 16.25
C LEU A 106 4.23 -4.86 17.70
N VAL A 107 5.24 -5.66 18.06
CA VAL A 107 5.43 -6.18 19.43
C VAL A 107 5.62 -5.02 20.42
N ALA A 108 6.31 -3.96 20.02
CA ALA A 108 6.50 -2.76 20.82
C ALA A 108 5.23 -1.90 21.00
N GLY A 109 4.09 -2.31 20.42
CA GLY A 109 2.81 -1.61 20.55
C GLY A 109 2.60 -0.46 19.58
N HIS A 110 3.45 -0.35 18.55
CA HIS A 110 3.19 0.61 17.48
C HIS A 110 2.06 0.10 16.57
N ARG A 111 1.31 1.04 16.00
CA ARG A 111 0.24 0.77 15.03
C ARG A 111 0.77 -0.01 13.83
N ASP A 112 -0.01 -0.96 13.35
CA ASP A 112 0.25 -1.67 12.08
C ASP A 112 0.08 -0.70 10.90
N ILE A 113 1.18 -0.41 10.19
CA ILE A 113 1.19 0.55 9.07
C ILE A 113 1.83 -0.13 7.85
N PRO A 114 1.08 -0.93 7.08
CA PRO A 114 1.62 -1.67 5.93
C PRO A 114 2.23 -0.78 4.85
N LEU A 115 1.81 0.48 4.76
CA LEU A 115 2.27 1.45 3.76
C LEU A 115 3.79 1.72 3.82
N VAL A 116 4.43 1.49 4.97
CA VAL A 116 5.90 1.59 5.09
C VAL A 116 6.64 0.52 4.30
N LEU A 117 6.00 -0.62 4.04
CA LEU A 117 6.56 -1.76 3.31
C LEU A 117 6.39 -1.61 1.80
N LEU A 118 5.59 -0.65 1.34
CA LEU A 118 5.24 -0.48 -0.07
C LEU A 118 6.46 -0.39 -1.02
N PRO A 119 7.55 0.34 -0.70
CA PRO A 119 8.74 0.36 -1.54
C PRO A 119 9.32 -1.04 -1.74
N LEU A 120 9.49 -1.80 -0.65
CA LEU A 120 10.06 -3.14 -0.68
C LEU A 120 9.15 -4.15 -1.40
N LEU A 121 7.83 -4.07 -1.17
CA LEU A 121 6.82 -4.85 -1.90
C LEU A 121 6.92 -4.60 -3.41
N ASN A 122 7.08 -3.34 -3.80
CA ASN A 122 7.22 -2.96 -5.20
C ASN A 122 8.55 -3.44 -5.81
N ASP A 123 9.64 -3.44 -5.04
CA ASP A 123 10.90 -4.02 -5.49
C ASP A 123 10.76 -5.54 -5.74
N LEU A 124 10.12 -6.28 -4.82
CA LEU A 124 9.86 -7.73 -4.97
C LEU A 124 8.97 -8.04 -6.19
N ARG A 125 7.99 -7.19 -6.47
CA ARG A 125 7.12 -7.31 -7.64
C ARG A 125 7.85 -6.95 -8.93
N ALA A 126 8.68 -5.91 -8.91
CA ALA A 126 9.43 -5.45 -10.08
C ALA A 126 10.46 -6.49 -10.58
N VAL A 127 11.15 -7.18 -9.67
CA VAL A 127 12.11 -8.24 -10.06
C VAL A 127 11.43 -9.42 -10.75
N ARG A 128 10.14 -9.65 -10.46
CA ARG A 128 9.26 -10.63 -11.14
C ARG A 128 8.55 -10.09 -12.38
N GLY A 129 8.63 -8.79 -12.66
CA GLY A 129 7.91 -8.15 -13.77
C GLY A 129 6.42 -7.94 -13.52
N GLU A 130 5.99 -7.94 -12.25
CA GLU A 130 4.61 -7.70 -11.85
C GLU A 130 4.27 -6.20 -11.81
N ASN A 131 2.97 -5.90 -11.91
CA ASN A 131 2.49 -4.53 -11.73
C ASN A 131 2.75 -4.03 -10.31
N LEU A 132 3.22 -2.80 -10.18
CA LEU A 132 3.46 -2.16 -8.88
C LEU A 132 2.15 -1.92 -8.13
N LEU A 133 2.20 -2.11 -6.81
CA LEU A 133 1.17 -1.70 -5.88
C LEU A 133 1.20 -0.17 -5.73
N SER A 134 0.02 0.39 -5.55
CA SER A 134 -0.17 1.79 -5.20
C SER A 134 -0.51 1.93 -3.73
N GLU A 135 -0.37 3.13 -3.17
CA GLU A 135 -0.74 3.39 -1.78
C GLU A 135 -2.23 3.07 -1.53
N GLY A 136 -3.09 3.38 -2.50
CA GLY A 136 -4.52 3.08 -2.45
C GLY A 136 -4.89 1.60 -2.59
N SER A 137 -4.01 0.74 -3.12
CA SER A 137 -4.27 -0.71 -3.17
C SER A 137 -3.96 -1.43 -1.86
N MET A 138 -3.14 -0.82 -1.00
CA MET A 138 -2.89 -1.30 0.37
C MET A 138 -4.01 -0.90 1.34
N PHE A 139 -4.92 -0.06 0.87
CA PHE A 139 -6.04 0.49 1.62
C PHE A 139 -7.33 -0.24 1.21
N SER A 140 -7.90 -0.99 2.16
CA SER A 140 -9.09 -1.83 1.94
C SER A 140 -10.27 -1.34 2.78
N PRO A 141 -10.87 -0.18 2.45
CA PRO A 141 -12.08 0.28 3.13
C PRO A 141 -13.25 -0.64 2.80
N ASP A 142 -14.13 -0.84 3.78
CA ASP A 142 -15.39 -1.53 3.58
C ASP A 142 -16.36 -0.65 2.77
N LEU A 143 -16.47 -0.94 1.47
CA LEU A 143 -17.38 -0.25 0.55
C LEU A 143 -18.84 -0.65 0.75
N ASP A 144 -19.15 -1.65 1.56
CA ASP A 144 -20.53 -2.06 1.84
C ASP A 144 -21.13 -1.33 3.05
N ARG A 145 -20.34 -0.49 3.74
CA ARG A 145 -20.84 0.33 4.84
C ARG A 145 -22.04 1.19 4.42
N PRO A 146 -23.08 1.30 5.26
CA PRO A 146 -24.27 2.07 4.93
C PRO A 146 -23.90 3.54 4.71
N LEU A 147 -24.44 4.13 3.64
CA LEU A 147 -24.32 5.57 3.39
C LEU A 147 -25.13 6.34 4.45
N PRO A 148 -24.73 7.59 4.78
CA PRO A 148 -25.52 8.47 5.64
C PRO A 148 -26.99 8.57 5.20
N ASP A 149 -27.91 8.73 6.16
CA ASP A 149 -29.36 8.77 5.92
C ASP A 149 -29.78 9.83 4.86
N SER A 150 -29.03 10.94 4.79
CA SER A 150 -29.23 12.00 3.79
C SER A 150 -28.99 11.53 2.35
N LEU A 151 -28.22 10.47 2.17
CA LEU A 151 -27.81 9.89 0.87
C LEU A 151 -28.46 8.52 0.61
N SER A 152 -29.21 7.97 1.57
CA SER A 152 -29.89 6.68 1.44
C SER A 152 -31.16 6.73 0.57
N GLN A 153 -31.56 7.93 0.11
CA GLN A 153 -32.69 8.09 -0.79
C GLN A 153 -32.26 7.82 -2.23
N HIS A 154 -32.89 6.82 -2.83
CA HIS A 154 -32.60 6.38 -4.19
C HIS A 154 -33.83 6.55 -5.08
N PRO A 155 -34.14 7.78 -5.51
CA PRO A 155 -35.30 8.01 -6.35
C PRO A 155 -35.11 7.31 -7.69
N ALA A 156 -36.15 6.63 -8.17
CA ALA A 156 -36.19 6.20 -9.56
C ALA A 156 -36.40 7.44 -10.44
N VAL A 157 -35.41 7.75 -11.27
CA VAL A 157 -35.43 8.94 -12.13
C VAL A 157 -35.71 8.53 -13.57
N GLU A 158 -36.76 9.11 -14.16
CA GLU A 158 -37.00 9.04 -15.60
C GLU A 158 -35.87 9.77 -16.36
N ASP A 159 -35.51 9.26 -17.54
CA ASP A 159 -34.50 9.85 -18.42
C ASP A 159 -33.10 10.06 -17.78
N LEU A 160 -32.73 9.19 -16.83
CA LEU A 160 -31.43 9.18 -16.15
C LEU A 160 -30.25 9.45 -17.09
N ARG A 161 -30.22 8.78 -18.24
CA ARG A 161 -29.13 8.88 -19.22
C ARG A 161 -29.04 10.25 -19.89
N GLU A 162 -30.17 10.91 -20.14
CA GLU A 162 -30.21 12.26 -20.72
C GLU A 162 -29.74 13.29 -19.70
N ARG A 163 -30.25 13.22 -18.47
CA ARG A 163 -29.82 14.08 -17.36
C ARG A 163 -28.33 13.90 -17.05
N ALA A 164 -27.84 12.66 -17.02
CA ALA A 164 -26.43 12.36 -16.83
C ALA A 164 -25.55 12.97 -17.94
N ARG A 165 -26.04 13.06 -19.19
CA ARG A 165 -25.32 13.67 -20.31
C ARG A 165 -25.14 15.18 -20.10
N GLU A 166 -26.18 15.87 -19.65
CA GLU A 166 -26.11 17.30 -19.32
C GLU A 166 -25.17 17.57 -18.14
N ILE A 167 -25.23 16.73 -17.11
CA ILE A 167 -24.35 16.83 -15.95
C ILE A 167 -22.90 16.57 -16.37
N ARG A 168 -22.64 15.56 -17.19
CA ARG A 168 -21.31 15.26 -17.73
C ARG A 168 -20.72 16.46 -18.48
N HIS A 169 -21.51 17.16 -19.28
CA HIS A 169 -21.03 18.35 -19.97
C HIS A 169 -20.53 19.42 -19.00
N ARG A 170 -21.29 19.71 -17.94
CA ARG A 170 -20.87 20.65 -16.88
C ARG A 170 -19.62 20.16 -16.15
N PHE A 171 -19.55 18.86 -15.84
CA PHE A 171 -18.37 18.24 -15.21
C PHE A 171 -17.11 18.40 -16.08
N GLN A 172 -17.20 18.13 -17.39
CA GLN A 172 -16.08 18.25 -18.32
C GLN A 172 -15.58 19.70 -18.47
N THR A 173 -16.49 20.68 -18.47
CA THR A 173 -16.10 22.10 -18.48
C THR A 173 -15.32 22.47 -17.21
N GLY A 174 -15.77 22.02 -16.04
CA GLY A 174 -15.02 22.20 -14.79
C GLY A 174 -13.66 21.50 -14.81
N LEU A 175 -13.60 20.26 -15.29
CA LEU A 175 -12.36 19.48 -15.37
C LEU A 175 -11.32 20.14 -16.29
N LEU A 176 -11.77 20.69 -17.42
CA LEU A 176 -10.90 21.46 -18.33
C LEU A 176 -10.39 22.75 -17.70
N GLY A 177 -11.20 23.44 -16.89
CA GLY A 177 -10.78 24.62 -16.12
C GLY A 177 -9.65 24.27 -15.15
N LEU A 178 -9.85 23.19 -14.38
CA LEU A 178 -8.85 22.65 -13.44
C LEU A 178 -7.54 22.26 -14.16
N PHE A 179 -7.61 21.57 -15.29
CA PHE A 179 -6.41 21.12 -16.02
C PHE A 179 -5.63 22.28 -16.65
N ARG A 180 -6.32 23.37 -17.02
CA ARG A 180 -5.69 24.57 -17.57
C ARG A 180 -5.19 25.54 -16.51
N GLY A 181 -5.47 25.28 -15.22
CA GLY A 181 -5.10 26.15 -14.11
C GLY A 181 -5.72 27.55 -14.20
N ARG A 182 -6.92 27.66 -14.80
CA ARG A 182 -7.66 28.92 -14.92
C ARG A 182 -8.92 28.85 -14.08
N ASP A 183 -9.19 29.91 -13.32
CA ASP A 183 -10.40 30.06 -12.50
C ASP A 183 -10.69 28.80 -11.66
N THR A 184 -9.65 28.24 -11.03
CA THR A 184 -9.68 26.95 -10.35
C THR A 184 -10.81 26.85 -9.31
N GLY A 185 -11.11 27.93 -8.58
CA GLY A 185 -12.21 27.95 -7.62
C GLY A 185 -13.59 27.79 -8.26
N GLU A 186 -13.84 28.45 -9.40
CA GLU A 186 -15.09 28.29 -10.15
C GLU A 186 -15.17 26.89 -10.78
N ALA A 187 -14.05 26.39 -11.31
CA ALA A 187 -13.94 25.05 -11.86
C ALA A 187 -14.28 23.97 -10.81
N LEU A 188 -13.70 24.06 -9.61
CA LEU A 188 -13.98 23.15 -8.49
C LEU A 188 -15.44 23.27 -8.02
N THR A 189 -16.00 24.47 -8.00
CA THR A 189 -17.42 24.68 -7.65
C THR A 189 -18.35 24.02 -8.67
N ALA A 190 -18.05 24.16 -9.96
CA ALA A 190 -18.80 23.49 -11.03
C ALA A 190 -18.70 21.96 -10.94
N LEU A 191 -17.51 21.43 -10.63
CA LEU A 191 -17.29 19.99 -10.43
C LEU A 191 -18.11 19.47 -9.23
N SER A 192 -18.05 20.14 -8.08
CA SER A 192 -18.84 19.76 -6.89
C SER A 192 -20.35 19.75 -7.20
N GLY A 193 -20.86 20.80 -7.84
CA GLY A 193 -22.29 20.89 -8.17
C GLY A 193 -22.75 19.85 -9.21
N ALA A 194 -21.86 19.46 -10.13
CA ALA A 194 -22.13 18.36 -11.06
C ALA A 194 -22.22 17.02 -10.31
N LEU A 195 -21.31 16.75 -9.36
CA LEU A 195 -21.34 15.54 -8.54
C LEU A 195 -22.57 15.49 -7.63
N ASP A 196 -22.96 16.62 -7.02
CA ASP A 196 -24.20 16.73 -6.25
C ASP A 196 -25.44 16.44 -7.10
N SER A 197 -25.44 16.89 -8.36
CA SER A 197 -26.50 16.57 -9.32
C SER A 197 -26.54 15.08 -9.66
N LEU A 198 -25.39 14.40 -9.75
CA LEU A 198 -25.31 12.95 -9.99
C LEU A 198 -25.82 12.16 -8.79
N ILE A 199 -25.42 12.54 -7.57
CA ILE A 199 -25.93 11.96 -6.33
C ILE A 199 -27.47 11.99 -6.30
N ALA A 200 -28.06 13.15 -6.62
CA ALA A 200 -29.50 13.35 -6.57
C ALA A 200 -30.32 12.54 -7.61
N ILE A 201 -29.68 12.06 -8.69
CA ILE A 201 -30.37 11.29 -9.73
C ILE A 201 -30.03 9.80 -9.72
N SER A 202 -29.08 9.38 -8.91
CA SER A 202 -28.63 7.99 -8.84
C SER A 202 -29.55 7.14 -7.98
N SER A 203 -29.89 5.94 -8.46
CA SER A 203 -30.78 5.00 -7.78
C SER A 203 -30.02 3.84 -7.12
N ARG A 204 -28.71 3.69 -7.39
CA ARG A 204 -27.87 2.65 -6.76
C ARG A 204 -26.96 3.22 -5.68
N PRO A 205 -26.84 2.54 -4.51
CA PRO A 205 -25.91 2.93 -3.46
C PRO A 205 -24.45 3.04 -3.95
N SER A 206 -23.98 2.12 -4.79
CA SER A 206 -22.61 2.13 -5.31
C SER A 206 -22.33 3.36 -6.19
N SER A 207 -23.27 3.77 -7.04
CA SER A 207 -23.17 5.01 -7.83
C SER A 207 -23.10 6.24 -6.92
N VAL A 208 -24.04 6.34 -5.98
CA VAL A 208 -24.10 7.45 -5.01
C VAL A 208 -22.80 7.54 -4.23
N ARG A 209 -22.28 6.39 -3.80
CA ARG A 209 -21.01 6.28 -3.08
C ARG A 209 -19.85 6.86 -3.87
N LEU A 210 -19.69 6.46 -5.13
CA LEU A 210 -18.62 6.97 -5.99
C LEU A 210 -18.70 8.48 -6.17
N TRP A 211 -19.90 9.02 -6.46
CA TRP A 211 -20.10 10.46 -6.68
C TRP A 211 -19.87 11.27 -5.41
N TRP A 212 -20.33 10.74 -4.27
CA TRP A 212 -20.16 11.37 -2.97
C TRP A 212 -18.69 11.43 -2.55
N THR A 213 -17.96 10.32 -2.69
CA THR A 213 -16.52 10.28 -2.43
C THR A 213 -15.76 11.23 -3.37
N ALA A 214 -16.08 11.22 -4.67
CA ALA A 214 -15.48 12.14 -5.63
C ALA A 214 -15.74 13.61 -5.26
N ALA A 215 -16.94 13.94 -4.76
CA ALA A 215 -17.27 15.29 -4.32
C ALA A 215 -16.47 15.68 -3.07
N GLY A 216 -16.21 14.73 -2.16
CA GLY A 216 -15.30 14.93 -1.03
C GLY A 216 -13.89 15.32 -1.48
N VAL A 217 -13.32 14.67 -2.50
CA VAL A 217 -12.01 15.05 -3.05
C VAL A 217 -12.04 16.46 -3.64
N VAL A 218 -13.11 16.84 -4.36
CA VAL A 218 -13.26 18.20 -4.92
C VAL A 218 -13.40 19.25 -3.81
N ASP A 219 -14.13 18.95 -2.74
CA ASP A 219 -14.27 19.83 -1.56
C ASP A 219 -12.94 20.00 -0.81
N ALA A 220 -12.16 18.92 -0.69
CA ALA A 220 -10.82 18.94 -0.12
C ALA A 220 -9.83 19.79 -0.97
N LEU A 221 -9.91 19.69 -2.30
CA LEU A 221 -9.15 20.59 -3.19
C LEU A 221 -9.57 22.05 -3.04
N ARG A 222 -10.88 22.33 -2.92
CA ARG A 222 -11.42 23.69 -2.81
C ARG A 222 -11.03 24.39 -1.51
N SER A 223 -10.77 23.61 -0.47
CA SER A 223 -10.37 24.09 0.86
C SER A 223 -8.86 24.08 1.08
N ASP A 224 -8.08 23.80 0.02
CA ASP A 224 -6.62 23.63 0.06
C ASP A 224 -6.15 22.53 1.04
N ALA A 225 -7.04 21.62 1.45
CA ALA A 225 -6.73 20.47 2.30
C ALA A 225 -6.05 19.33 1.54
N LEU A 226 -6.12 19.35 0.21
CA LEU A 226 -5.36 18.47 -0.68
C LEU A 226 -4.60 19.29 -1.72
N PRO A 227 -3.36 18.92 -2.06
CA PRO A 227 -2.61 19.57 -3.12
C PRO A 227 -3.19 19.24 -4.50
N ASP A 228 -3.14 20.22 -5.40
CA ASP A 228 -3.50 20.05 -6.82
C ASP A 228 -2.45 19.19 -7.55
N SER A 229 -2.52 17.87 -7.36
CA SER A 229 -1.55 16.91 -7.89
C SER A 229 -2.01 16.27 -9.21
N VAL A 230 -1.03 15.78 -9.98
CA VAL A 230 -1.30 15.02 -11.22
C VAL A 230 -2.14 13.77 -10.93
N SER A 231 -1.94 13.12 -9.78
CA SER A 231 -2.69 11.94 -9.37
C SER A 231 -4.16 12.24 -9.14
N VAL A 232 -4.48 13.33 -8.43
CA VAL A 232 -5.87 13.75 -8.19
C VAL A 232 -6.55 14.14 -9.51
N LYS A 233 -5.86 14.89 -10.38
CA LYS A 233 -6.36 15.19 -11.74
C LYS A 233 -6.66 13.93 -12.54
N ARG A 234 -5.79 12.92 -12.46
CA ARG A 234 -5.99 11.64 -13.13
C ARG A 234 -7.24 10.94 -12.60
N LEU A 235 -7.44 10.88 -11.27
CA LEU A 235 -8.63 10.29 -10.64
C LEU A 235 -9.92 10.99 -11.08
N LEU A 236 -9.95 12.33 -11.10
CA LEU A 236 -11.11 13.08 -11.60
C LEU A 236 -11.38 12.79 -13.10
N GLY A 237 -10.33 12.54 -13.88
CA GLY A 237 -10.48 12.04 -15.26
C GLY A 237 -11.05 10.62 -15.33
N GLN A 238 -10.78 9.75 -14.35
CA GLN A 238 -11.43 8.43 -14.26
C GLN A 238 -12.90 8.55 -13.87
N VAL A 239 -13.24 9.52 -13.00
CA VAL A 239 -14.63 9.85 -12.67
C VAL A 239 -15.43 10.24 -13.92
N ASP A 240 -14.87 11.05 -14.85
CA ASP A 240 -15.55 11.32 -16.15
C ASP A 240 -15.81 10.05 -16.96
N ARG A 241 -14.91 9.05 -16.90
CA ARG A 241 -15.14 7.76 -17.57
C ARG A 241 -16.31 7.01 -16.94
N CYS A 242 -16.40 6.98 -15.61
CA CYS A 242 -17.57 6.39 -14.93
C CYS A 242 -18.87 7.15 -15.29
N ILE A 243 -18.83 8.49 -15.40
CA ILE A 243 -20.00 9.27 -15.83
C ILE A 243 -20.36 8.96 -17.29
N ARG A 244 -19.37 8.80 -18.18
CA ARG A 244 -19.63 8.34 -19.56
C ARG A 244 -20.32 6.99 -19.56
N ASP A 245 -19.81 6.05 -18.78
CA ASP A 245 -20.33 4.69 -18.76
C ASP A 245 -21.78 4.69 -18.23
N LEU A 246 -22.10 5.54 -17.24
CA LEU A 246 -23.48 5.83 -16.80
C LEU A 246 -24.36 6.38 -17.95
N VAL A 247 -23.86 7.30 -18.77
CA VAL A 247 -24.60 7.85 -19.93
C VAL A 247 -24.83 6.80 -21.02
N GLU A 248 -23.89 5.87 -21.21
CA GLU A 248 -23.92 4.86 -22.27
C GLU A 248 -24.73 3.62 -21.89
N HIS A 249 -24.64 3.18 -20.63
CA HIS A 249 -25.17 1.91 -20.16
C HIS A 249 -26.19 2.03 -19.02
N GLY A 250 -26.36 3.23 -18.44
CA GLY A 250 -27.18 3.42 -17.25
C GLY A 250 -26.50 2.88 -15.99
N GLU A 251 -27.28 2.60 -14.94
CA GLU A 251 -26.74 2.05 -13.69
C GLU A 251 -26.60 0.52 -13.72
N ASP A 252 -27.08 -0.17 -14.77
CA ASP A 252 -27.16 -1.63 -14.82
C ASP A 252 -25.80 -2.35 -14.86
N ALA A 253 -25.61 -3.30 -13.92
CA ALA A 253 -24.58 -4.33 -13.70
C ALA A 253 -23.07 -4.04 -14.01
N HIS A 254 -22.72 -2.91 -14.59
CA HIS A 254 -21.40 -2.55 -15.09
C HIS A 254 -20.77 -1.35 -14.35
N PHE A 255 -21.24 -1.03 -13.14
CA PHE A 255 -20.37 -0.36 -12.16
C PHE A 255 -19.33 -1.39 -11.71
N SER A 256 -18.32 -1.54 -12.55
CA SER A 256 -17.29 -2.58 -12.53
C SER A 256 -16.38 -2.51 -11.31
N ASP A 257 -15.58 -3.56 -11.10
CA ASP A 257 -14.44 -3.58 -10.17
C ASP A 257 -13.56 -2.31 -10.28
N ALA A 258 -13.49 -1.69 -11.46
CA ALA A 258 -12.74 -0.46 -11.70
C ALA A 258 -13.38 0.78 -11.03
N CYS A 259 -14.72 0.83 -10.87
CA CYS A 259 -15.39 1.89 -10.12
C CYS A 259 -15.14 1.74 -8.62
N ASP A 260 -15.10 0.51 -8.12
CA ASP A 260 -14.77 0.24 -6.73
C ASP A 260 -13.30 0.54 -6.43
N GLU A 261 -12.39 0.18 -7.35
CA GLU A 261 -10.98 0.57 -7.27
C GLU A 261 -10.82 2.10 -7.31
N LEU A 262 -11.54 2.79 -8.19
CA LEU A 262 -11.57 4.25 -8.22
C LEU A 262 -12.10 4.82 -6.89
N CYS A 263 -13.18 4.25 -6.35
CA CYS A 263 -13.75 4.67 -5.07
C CYS A 263 -12.74 4.51 -3.93
N ARG A 264 -12.05 3.36 -3.82
CA ARG A 264 -10.96 3.14 -2.86
C ARG A 264 -9.85 4.17 -3.00
N ASN A 265 -9.40 4.41 -4.22
CA ASN A 265 -8.38 5.42 -4.50
C ASN A 265 -8.83 6.83 -4.13
N LEU A 266 -10.09 7.21 -4.38
CA LEU A 266 -10.62 8.51 -3.97
C LEU A 266 -10.71 8.62 -2.43
N LEU A 267 -11.20 7.57 -1.75
CA LEU A 267 -11.25 7.50 -0.29
C LEU A 267 -9.86 7.64 0.35
N PHE A 268 -8.83 7.06 -0.28
CA PHE A 268 -7.44 7.24 0.16
C PHE A 268 -7.04 8.72 0.20
N TYR A 269 -7.33 9.48 -0.87
CA TYR A 269 -7.03 10.92 -0.89
C TYR A 269 -7.91 11.71 0.09
N VAL A 270 -9.19 11.36 0.24
CA VAL A 270 -10.06 12.00 1.24
C VAL A 270 -9.51 11.80 2.65
N GLY A 271 -9.04 10.59 2.97
CA GLY A 271 -8.47 10.29 4.29
C GLY A 271 -7.11 10.93 4.56
N GLN A 272 -6.35 11.31 3.51
CA GLN A 272 -5.15 12.13 3.67
C GLN A 272 -5.45 13.62 3.85
N ALA A 273 -6.64 14.08 3.48
CA ALA A 273 -6.99 15.49 3.58
C ALA A 273 -7.06 15.93 5.04
N GLN A 274 -6.27 16.95 5.41
CA GLN A 274 -6.33 17.56 6.74
C GLN A 274 -7.44 18.63 6.77
N GLY A 275 -8.68 18.20 6.92
CA GLY A 275 -9.86 19.08 6.82
C GLY A 275 -10.63 18.82 5.53
N GLY A 276 -11.34 19.82 4.99
CA GLY A 276 -12.15 19.61 3.77
C GLY A 276 -13.64 19.86 3.92
N GLY A 277 -14.08 20.37 5.07
CA GLY A 277 -15.48 20.68 5.33
C GLY A 277 -16.30 19.47 5.80
N GLU A 278 -17.61 19.69 5.95
CA GLU A 278 -18.54 18.72 6.54
C GLU A 278 -18.61 17.40 5.76
N ARG A 279 -18.61 17.46 4.42
CA ARG A 279 -18.66 16.26 3.57
C ARG A 279 -17.45 15.36 3.76
N VAL A 280 -16.25 15.94 3.82
CA VAL A 280 -15.01 15.17 4.05
C VAL A 280 -15.04 14.52 5.43
N ALA A 281 -15.45 15.26 6.47
CA ALA A 281 -15.61 14.70 7.81
C ALA A 281 -16.60 13.52 7.83
N GLN A 282 -17.77 13.67 7.20
CA GLN A 282 -18.76 12.59 7.10
C GLN A 282 -18.22 11.35 6.35
N ILE A 283 -17.44 11.54 5.27
CA ILE A 283 -16.78 10.43 4.56
C ILE A 283 -15.77 9.74 5.49
N CYS A 284 -14.91 10.51 6.15
CA CYS A 284 -13.93 9.96 7.09
C CYS A 284 -14.59 9.15 8.21
N ASP A 285 -15.69 9.64 8.77
CA ASP A 285 -16.45 8.95 9.82
C ASP A 285 -17.16 7.70 9.27
N THR A 286 -17.73 7.77 8.07
CA THR A 286 -18.47 6.66 7.46
C THR A 286 -17.57 5.45 7.24
N TYR A 287 -16.33 5.65 6.78
CA TYR A 287 -15.39 4.56 6.50
C TYR A 287 -14.31 4.36 7.56
N ASN A 288 -14.39 5.06 8.70
CA ASN A 288 -13.34 5.09 9.72
C ASN A 288 -11.95 5.35 9.12
N LEU A 289 -11.84 6.31 8.20
CA LEU A 289 -10.59 6.54 7.45
C LEU A 289 -9.39 6.86 8.36
N HIS A 290 -9.64 7.53 9.48
CA HIS A 290 -8.60 7.82 10.48
C HIS A 290 -8.01 6.55 11.13
N GLU A 291 -8.80 5.48 11.26
CA GLU A 291 -8.34 4.18 11.78
C GLU A 291 -7.65 3.33 10.70
N LEU A 292 -7.94 3.58 9.42
CA LEU A 292 -7.39 2.82 8.31
C LEU A 292 -6.13 3.46 7.71
N LEU A 293 -5.97 4.78 7.81
CA LEU A 293 -4.85 5.51 7.21
C LEU A 293 -3.95 6.11 8.30
N PRO A 294 -2.62 5.94 8.18
CA PRO A 294 -1.66 6.65 9.01
C PRO A 294 -1.59 8.13 8.60
N GLY A 295 -1.36 9.02 9.56
CA GLY A 295 -0.98 10.40 9.23
C GLY A 295 0.41 10.47 8.56
N GLU A 296 0.73 11.54 7.84
CA GLU A 296 2.06 11.71 7.20
C GLU A 296 3.21 11.64 8.21
N GLU A 297 3.06 12.30 9.36
CA GLU A 297 4.06 12.27 10.45
C GLU A 297 4.20 10.86 11.04
N GLU A 298 3.09 10.14 11.19
CA GLU A 298 3.08 8.77 11.71
C GLU A 298 3.78 7.81 10.73
N LEU A 299 3.52 7.97 9.43
CA LEU A 299 4.18 7.20 8.38
C LEU A 299 5.68 7.52 8.32
N ALA A 300 6.06 8.79 8.47
CA ALA A 300 7.47 9.19 8.52
C ALA A 300 8.19 8.60 9.74
N ALA A 301 7.59 8.68 10.92
CA ALA A 301 8.13 8.07 12.14
C ALA A 301 8.25 6.54 12.02
N ALA A 302 7.26 5.89 11.39
CA ALA A 302 7.29 4.45 11.16
C ALA A 302 8.42 4.04 10.19
N ARG A 303 8.66 4.84 9.13
CA ARG A 303 9.80 4.64 8.21
C ARG A 303 11.14 4.83 8.93
N GLU A 304 11.26 5.87 9.76
CA GLU A 304 12.47 6.14 10.53
C GLU A 304 12.78 4.98 11.49
N SER A 305 11.77 4.50 12.22
CA SER A 305 11.89 3.34 13.13
C SER A 305 12.42 2.09 12.41
N LEU A 306 11.90 1.78 11.22
CA LEU A 306 12.33 0.62 10.42
C LEU A 306 13.76 0.78 9.88
N SER A 307 14.14 2.00 9.50
CA SER A 307 15.50 2.28 9.02
C SER A 307 16.53 2.29 10.16
N GLY A 308 16.13 2.73 11.35
CA GLY A 308 17.00 2.87 12.52
C GLY A 308 17.43 1.53 13.12
N GLN A 309 16.52 0.55 13.20
CA GLN A 309 16.83 -0.79 13.73
C GLN A 309 17.87 -1.52 12.87
N ASN A 310 17.74 -1.42 11.54
CA ASN A 310 18.74 -1.92 10.60
C ASN A 310 20.12 -1.25 10.78
N ALA A 311 20.17 0.06 11.03
CA ALA A 311 21.43 0.78 11.21
C ALA A 311 22.24 0.29 12.42
N ASP A 312 21.57 -0.08 13.52
CA ASP A 312 22.23 -0.62 14.72
C ASP A 312 22.77 -2.04 14.50
N LEU A 313 22.05 -2.88 13.75
CA LEU A 313 22.53 -4.20 13.33
C LEU A 313 23.71 -4.08 12.36
N PHE A 314 23.63 -3.23 11.33
CA PHE A 314 24.74 -2.98 10.41
C PHE A 314 25.97 -2.41 11.13
N LYS A 315 25.78 -1.56 12.13
CA LYS A 315 26.89 -1.05 12.97
C LYS A 315 27.54 -2.16 13.79
N THR A 316 26.74 -3.09 14.33
CA THR A 316 27.23 -4.25 15.09
C THR A 316 28.01 -5.21 14.18
N VAL A 317 27.47 -5.53 13.01
CA VAL A 317 28.14 -6.37 12.00
C VAL A 317 29.40 -5.69 11.46
N ALA A 318 29.35 -4.40 11.14
CA ALA A 318 30.52 -3.65 10.70
C ALA A 318 31.62 -3.62 11.78
N THR A 319 31.25 -3.58 13.06
CA THR A 319 32.19 -3.68 14.17
C THR A 319 32.82 -5.08 14.23
N ALA A 320 32.02 -6.14 14.11
CA ALA A 320 32.50 -7.53 14.11
C ALA A 320 33.43 -7.83 12.92
N VAL A 321 33.06 -7.40 11.71
CA VAL A 321 33.90 -7.55 10.50
C VAL A 321 35.20 -6.76 10.63
N LYS A 322 35.15 -5.56 11.22
CA LYS A 322 36.35 -4.75 11.48
C LYS A 322 37.29 -5.44 12.47
N GLU A 323 36.75 -6.10 13.49
CA GLU A 323 37.53 -6.91 14.43
C GLU A 323 38.15 -8.14 13.76
N GLU A 324 37.42 -8.86 12.91
CA GLU A 324 37.96 -10.00 12.16
C GLU A 324 39.06 -9.60 11.18
N LEU A 325 38.86 -8.51 10.41
CA LEU A 325 39.89 -7.96 9.54
C LEU A 325 41.12 -7.50 10.33
N GLY A 326 40.92 -6.96 11.55
CA GLY A 326 41.99 -6.65 12.48
C GLY A 326 42.80 -7.90 12.88
N ARG A 327 42.12 -8.99 13.28
CA ARG A 327 42.77 -10.25 13.66
C ARG A 327 43.53 -10.90 12.49
N LEU A 328 42.96 -10.85 11.28
CA LEU A 328 43.62 -11.34 10.07
C LEU A 328 44.89 -10.54 9.75
N LYS A 329 44.81 -9.21 9.86
CA LYS A 329 45.97 -8.33 9.71
C LYS A 329 47.07 -8.65 10.72
N ASP A 330 46.72 -8.79 11.99
CA ASP A 330 47.69 -9.08 13.06
C ASP A 330 48.36 -10.45 12.85
N SER A 331 47.60 -11.45 12.39
CA SER A 331 48.12 -12.77 12.04
C SER A 331 49.09 -12.71 10.85
N LEU A 332 48.76 -11.93 9.82
CA LEU A 332 49.64 -11.66 8.68
C LEU A 332 50.92 -10.94 9.09
N ASP A 333 50.84 -9.94 9.96
CA ASP A 333 51.99 -9.21 10.50
C ASP A 333 52.93 -10.13 11.31
N ILE A 334 52.38 -11.06 12.09
CA ILE A 334 53.17 -12.07 12.82
C ILE A 334 53.89 -13.01 11.84
N VAL A 335 53.19 -13.51 10.82
CA VAL A 335 53.79 -14.38 9.80
C VAL A 335 54.91 -13.67 9.05
N LEU A 336 54.68 -12.42 8.62
CA LEU A 336 55.68 -11.59 7.94
C LEU A 336 56.91 -11.30 8.81
N ARG A 337 56.74 -11.12 10.13
CA ARG A 337 57.86 -10.94 11.06
C ARG A 337 58.61 -12.24 11.36
N SER A 338 57.92 -13.38 11.41
CA SER A 338 58.54 -14.70 11.63
C SER A 338 59.28 -15.24 10.41
N GLY A 339 58.91 -14.80 9.19
CA GLY A 339 59.57 -15.20 7.94
C GLY A 339 60.84 -14.40 7.60
N GLN A 340 61.23 -13.42 8.43
CA GLN A 340 62.47 -12.63 8.28
C GLN A 340 63.60 -13.07 9.23
N ALA A 341 63.49 -14.25 9.87
CA ALA A 341 64.51 -14.82 10.76
C ALA A 341 65.34 -15.91 10.08
#